data_AF-A0A1T4UAZ9-F1
#
_entry.id   AF-A0A1T4UAZ9-F1
#
_cell.length_a   1.000
_cell.length_b   1.000
_cell.length_c   1.000
_cell.angle_alpha   90.00
_cell.angle_beta   90.00
_cell.angle_gamma   90.00
#
_symmetry.space_group_name_H-M   'P 1'
#
loop_
_entity.id
_entity.type
_entity.pdbx_description
1 polymer ?
#
loop_
_entity_poly.entity_id
_entity_poly.type
_entity_poly.pdbx_seq_one_letter_code
_entity_poly.pdbx_strand_id
1 'polypeptide(L)'
;MSSRIARQAIFDRQHNVVAYELLFREGQSDCFPCVPSRYATQSVLDILFCQGLQPISLSDNKPVFINFGFESLVDGTALQYPKDSLIVEVLEDCEPNAALFSALTTLKSHGYKIAFDDFVPSERWLSFIPLADIIKLDFQQLSFMEIEAFVNEYRNALSFQLLAEKVETKAEYEFAFDLGFDLFQGYQLSKPERLEHAEASKVA
;
A
#
# COMPACT_ATOMS: atom_id res chain seq x y z
N MET A 1 12.15 23.08 5.24
CA MET A 1 11.41 22.29 6.25
C MET A 1 11.28 20.88 5.70
N SER A 2 11.67 19.84 6.44
CA SER A 2 11.58 18.46 5.95
C SER A 2 10.12 18.02 5.92
N SER A 3 9.68 17.49 4.78
CA SER A 3 8.35 16.90 4.65
C SER A 3 8.20 15.68 5.53
N ARG A 4 7.03 15.53 6.15
CA ARG A 4 6.69 14.34 6.96
C ARG A 4 6.12 13.18 6.14
N ILE A 5 6.13 13.31 4.81
CA ILE A 5 5.64 12.29 3.90
C ILE A 5 6.67 12.07 2.80
N ALA A 6 6.93 10.80 2.51
CA ALA A 6 7.53 10.35 1.28
C ALA A 6 6.47 9.62 0.43
N ARG A 7 6.68 9.57 -0.88
CA ARG A 7 5.93 8.71 -1.78
C ARG A 7 6.85 7.74 -2.47
N GLN A 8 6.37 6.55 -2.81
CA GLN A 8 7.09 5.63 -3.68
C GLN A 8 6.18 5.20 -4.82
N ALA A 9 6.73 5.16 -6.04
CA ALA A 9 5.95 4.83 -7.22
C ALA A 9 5.71 3.32 -7.33
N ILE A 10 4.50 2.97 -7.74
CA ILE A 10 4.10 1.60 -8.10
C ILE A 10 3.89 1.55 -9.60
N PHE A 11 4.53 0.58 -10.25
CA PHE A 11 4.59 0.44 -11.71
C PHE A 11 3.72 -0.72 -12.18
N ASP A 12 3.12 -0.56 -13.37
CA ASP A 12 2.48 -1.67 -14.08
C ASP A 12 3.50 -2.47 -14.92
N ARG A 13 3.02 -3.52 -15.60
CA ARG A 13 3.81 -4.34 -16.54
C ARG A 13 4.33 -3.57 -17.77
N GLN A 14 3.79 -2.39 -18.06
CA GLN A 14 4.25 -1.52 -19.15
C GLN A 14 5.26 -0.46 -18.65
N HIS A 15 5.68 -0.55 -17.39
CA HIS A 15 6.60 0.39 -16.74
C HIS A 15 6.01 1.80 -16.58
N ASN A 16 4.68 1.94 -16.59
CA ASN A 16 4.02 3.19 -16.25
C ASN A 16 3.79 3.26 -14.75
N VAL A 17 3.96 4.44 -14.17
CA VAL A 17 3.51 4.69 -12.79
C VAL A 17 1.98 4.69 -12.78
N VAL A 18 1.38 3.83 -11.98
CA VAL A 18 -0.09 3.67 -11.88
C VAL A 18 -0.64 4.04 -10.52
N ALA A 19 0.20 4.06 -9.49
CA ALA A 19 -0.15 4.45 -8.13
C ALA A 19 1.09 4.91 -7.37
N TYR A 20 0.87 5.45 -6.17
CA TYR A 20 1.92 5.74 -5.21
C TYR A 20 1.58 5.17 -3.83
N GLU A 21 2.55 4.63 -3.13
CA GLU A 21 2.43 4.41 -1.69
C GLU A 21 2.88 5.66 -0.95
N LEU A 22 2.09 6.10 0.04
CA LEU A 22 2.46 7.22 0.89
C LEU A 22 2.96 6.76 2.25
N LEU A 23 4.15 7.23 2.56
CA LEU A 23 4.95 6.76 3.65
C LEU A 23 5.16 7.89 4.64
N PHE A 24 4.71 7.71 5.89
CA PHE A 24 4.98 8.67 6.94
C PHE A 24 6.48 8.66 7.30
N ARG A 25 7.06 9.85 7.44
CA ARG A 25 8.46 10.08 7.81
C ARG A 25 8.55 11.15 8.88
N GLU A 26 9.42 10.96 9.87
CA GLU A 26 9.69 11.98 10.88
C GLU A 26 11.18 12.33 10.86
N GLY A 27 11.51 13.62 10.82
CA GLY A 27 12.90 14.08 10.81
C GLY A 27 13.60 13.98 9.45
N GLN A 28 14.94 13.91 9.46
CA GLN A 28 15.78 13.83 8.26
C GLN A 28 16.20 12.40 7.89
N SER A 29 15.91 11.38 8.71
CA SER A 29 16.23 9.99 8.38
C SER A 29 15.16 9.36 7.48
N ASP A 30 15.59 8.46 6.59
CA ASP A 30 14.69 7.74 5.68
C ASP A 30 13.97 6.56 6.37
N CYS A 31 14.16 6.41 7.69
CA CYS A 31 13.55 5.35 8.49
C CYS A 31 12.08 5.66 8.79
N PHE A 32 11.27 4.60 8.90
CA PHE A 32 9.95 4.72 9.52
C PHE A 32 10.11 5.20 10.97
N PRO A 33 9.40 6.24 11.38
CA PRO A 33 9.55 6.80 12.71
C PRO A 33 8.92 5.88 13.77
N CYS A 34 9.43 5.94 15.00
CA CYS A 34 8.91 5.16 16.13
C CYS A 34 7.61 5.80 16.68
N VAL A 35 6.56 5.80 15.86
CA VAL A 35 5.22 6.31 16.21
C VAL A 35 4.17 5.22 16.03
N PRO A 36 3.04 5.27 16.77
CA PRO A 36 1.94 4.33 16.57
C PRO A 36 1.40 4.39 15.13
N SER A 37 1.10 3.23 14.54
CA SER A 37 0.57 3.13 13.16
C SER A 37 -0.67 4.02 12.94
N ARG A 38 -1.59 4.07 13.93
CA ARG A 38 -2.77 4.95 13.90
C ARG A 38 -2.42 6.44 13.73
N TYR A 39 -1.35 6.90 14.38
CA TYR A 39 -0.88 8.28 14.26
C TYR A 39 -0.29 8.56 12.88
N ALA A 40 0.51 7.62 12.34
CA ALA A 40 1.04 7.72 10.99
C ALA A 40 -0.08 7.74 9.93
N THR A 41 -1.06 6.82 10.06
CA THR A 41 -2.25 6.74 9.21
C THR A 41 -2.99 8.07 9.18
N GLN A 42 -3.36 8.59 10.36
CA GLN A 42 -4.11 9.83 10.49
C GLN A 42 -3.33 11.02 9.94
N SER A 43 -2.02 11.08 10.19
CA SER A 43 -1.17 12.18 9.70
C SER A 43 -1.12 12.23 8.18
N VAL A 44 -0.99 11.09 7.51
CA VAL A 44 -1.00 11.02 6.04
C VAL A 44 -2.37 11.43 5.49
N LEU A 45 -3.45 10.92 6.08
CA LEU A 45 -4.82 11.24 5.67
C LEU A 45 -5.16 12.73 5.85
N ASP A 46 -4.79 13.33 6.98
CA ASP A 46 -5.00 14.76 7.24
C ASP A 46 -4.25 15.62 6.23
N ILE A 47 -3.01 15.25 5.89
CA ILE A 47 -2.21 15.98 4.91
C ILE A 47 -2.86 15.90 3.51
N LEU A 48 -3.32 14.72 3.10
CA LEU A 48 -3.96 14.53 1.79
C LEU A 48 -5.31 15.22 1.65
N PHE A 49 -6.20 15.02 2.63
CA PHE A 49 -7.61 15.34 2.46
C PHE A 49 -8.03 16.62 3.18
N CYS A 50 -7.37 16.97 4.29
CA CYS A 50 -7.75 18.12 5.12
C CYS A 50 -6.90 19.38 4.81
N GLN A 51 -5.62 19.21 4.48
CA GLN A 51 -4.69 20.34 4.23
C GLN A 51 -4.71 20.84 2.78
N GLY A 52 -5.63 20.35 1.95
CA GLY A 52 -5.84 20.86 0.59
C GLY A 52 -4.77 20.42 -0.42
N LEU A 53 -3.82 19.57 -0.03
CA LEU A 53 -2.97 18.82 -0.95
C LEU A 53 -3.77 17.67 -1.54
N GLN A 54 -4.80 18.02 -2.32
CA GLN A 54 -5.59 17.06 -3.08
C GLN A 54 -4.64 16.05 -3.75
N PRO A 55 -5.01 14.76 -3.87
CA PRO A 55 -4.18 13.75 -4.53
C PRO A 55 -3.56 14.22 -5.86
N ILE A 56 -4.28 15.12 -6.57
CA ILE A 56 -3.82 15.92 -7.72
C ILE A 56 -2.37 16.43 -7.62
N SER A 57 -1.94 16.97 -6.47
CA SER A 57 -0.60 17.56 -6.30
C SER A 57 0.48 16.57 -5.84
N LEU A 58 0.09 15.47 -5.20
CA LEU A 58 1.04 14.57 -4.52
C LEU A 58 1.19 13.23 -5.22
N SER A 59 0.17 12.77 -5.95
CA SER A 59 0.14 11.49 -6.65
C SER A 59 -0.10 11.65 -8.16
N ASP A 60 -0.04 12.86 -8.72
CA ASP A 60 -0.33 13.14 -10.13
C ASP A 60 -1.67 12.52 -10.57
N ASN A 61 -2.71 12.68 -9.74
CA ASN A 61 -4.05 12.09 -9.93
C ASN A 61 -4.11 10.55 -9.91
N LYS A 62 -3.09 9.87 -9.42
CA LYS A 62 -3.08 8.42 -9.29
C LYS A 62 -3.60 8.00 -7.91
N PRO A 63 -4.19 6.79 -7.79
CA PRO A 63 -4.54 6.21 -6.50
C PRO A 63 -3.33 6.17 -5.55
N VAL A 64 -3.60 6.34 -4.26
CA VAL A 64 -2.58 6.23 -3.21
C VAL A 64 -2.86 5.06 -2.30
N PHE A 65 -1.81 4.28 -2.01
CA PHE A 65 -1.81 3.29 -0.95
C PHE A 65 -1.47 3.98 0.37
N ILE A 66 -2.26 3.68 1.40
CA ILE A 66 -2.06 4.21 2.75
C ILE A 66 -2.20 3.06 3.72
N ASN A 67 -1.26 2.99 4.66
CA ASN A 67 -1.17 1.90 5.61
C ASN A 67 -2.20 2.12 6.72
N PHE A 68 -2.98 1.08 7.00
CA PHE A 68 -3.97 1.03 8.07
C PHE A 68 -3.67 -0.16 8.98
N GLY A 69 -3.31 0.15 10.22
CA GLY A 69 -3.27 -0.86 11.29
C GLY A 69 -4.68 -1.26 11.76
N PHE A 70 -4.73 -2.34 12.55
CA PHE A 70 -5.97 -2.98 13.01
C PHE A 70 -6.98 -2.00 13.64
N GLU A 71 -6.54 -1.14 14.55
CA GLU A 71 -7.42 -0.18 15.22
C GLU A 71 -8.07 0.79 14.23
N SER A 72 -7.30 1.33 13.28
CA SER A 72 -7.81 2.26 12.26
C SER A 72 -8.85 1.61 11.34
N LEU A 73 -8.70 0.31 11.05
CA LEU A 73 -9.65 -0.46 10.25
C LEU A 73 -10.96 -0.69 11.01
N VAL A 74 -10.86 -1.14 12.26
CA VAL A 74 -12.02 -1.45 13.10
C VAL A 74 -12.80 -0.18 13.48
N ASP A 75 -12.11 0.94 13.72
CA ASP A 75 -12.72 2.25 13.97
C ASP A 75 -13.41 2.85 12.73
N GLY A 76 -13.22 2.26 11.54
CA GLY A 76 -13.81 2.75 10.30
C GLY A 76 -13.15 4.04 9.79
N THR A 77 -11.89 4.31 10.13
CA THR A 77 -11.18 5.54 9.73
C THR A 77 -11.18 5.74 8.21
N ALA A 78 -10.96 4.67 7.43
CA ALA A 78 -10.95 4.74 5.97
C ALA A 78 -12.29 5.21 5.37
N LEU A 79 -13.43 4.90 6.02
CA LEU A 79 -14.77 5.27 5.55
C LEU A 79 -15.01 6.80 5.57
N GLN A 80 -14.15 7.55 6.23
CA GLN A 80 -14.23 9.02 6.32
C GLN A 80 -13.64 9.72 5.10
N TYR A 81 -12.95 8.98 4.21
CA TYR A 81 -12.19 9.55 3.08
C TYR A 81 -12.65 8.99 1.72
N PRO A 82 -12.48 9.75 0.62
CA PRO A 82 -12.89 9.32 -0.72
C PRO A 82 -12.21 8.01 -1.17
N LYS A 83 -13.03 7.02 -1.55
CA LYS A 83 -12.56 5.70 -2.00
C LYS A 83 -11.86 5.70 -3.37
N ASP A 84 -12.19 6.62 -4.26
CA ASP A 84 -11.72 6.57 -5.66
C ASP A 84 -10.21 6.82 -5.79
N SER A 85 -9.63 7.53 -4.81
CA SER A 85 -8.19 7.83 -4.75
C SER A 85 -7.45 7.04 -3.68
N LEU A 86 -8.14 6.19 -2.89
CA LEU A 86 -7.58 5.53 -1.71
C LEU A 86 -7.59 4.01 -1.87
N ILE A 87 -6.41 3.41 -1.74
CA ILE A 87 -6.23 1.98 -1.57
C ILE A 87 -5.88 1.76 -0.10
N VAL A 88 -6.72 1.00 0.60
CA VAL A 88 -6.56 0.68 2.02
C VAL A 88 -5.56 -0.47 2.13
N GLU A 89 -4.37 -0.18 2.61
CA GLU A 89 -3.31 -1.18 2.79
C GLU A 89 -3.35 -1.72 4.24
N VAL A 90 -3.66 -3.00 4.38
CA VAL A 90 -3.71 -3.68 5.69
C VAL A 90 -2.31 -4.14 6.04
N LEU A 91 -1.79 -3.62 7.15
CA LEU A 91 -0.46 -3.97 7.65
C LEU A 91 -0.35 -5.45 8.03
N GLU A 92 0.85 -5.99 7.89
CA GLU A 92 1.21 -7.38 8.16
C GLU A 92 1.07 -7.77 9.64
N ASP A 93 1.13 -6.79 10.56
CA ASP A 93 0.93 -6.96 11.99
C ASP A 93 -0.54 -7.13 12.41
N CYS A 94 -1.48 -6.98 11.47
CA CYS A 94 -2.90 -7.14 11.73
C CYS A 94 -3.29 -8.61 11.91
N GLU A 95 -3.75 -8.99 13.10
CA GLU A 95 -4.18 -10.36 13.35
C GLU A 95 -5.52 -10.71 12.68
N PRO A 96 -5.61 -11.81 11.90
CA PRO A 96 -6.85 -12.25 11.27
C PRO A 96 -7.83 -12.73 12.34
N ASN A 97 -8.87 -11.93 12.59
CA ASN A 97 -9.95 -12.20 13.53
C ASN A 97 -11.30 -11.67 13.01
N ALA A 98 -12.39 -11.99 13.71
CA ALA A 98 -13.74 -11.64 13.29
C ALA A 98 -13.98 -10.12 13.16
N ALA A 99 -13.33 -9.31 14.00
CA ALA A 99 -13.47 -7.86 13.94
C ALA A 99 -12.80 -7.29 12.68
N LEU A 100 -11.58 -7.74 12.37
CA LEU A 100 -10.88 -7.37 11.13
C LEU A 100 -11.71 -7.80 9.91
N PHE A 101 -12.18 -9.05 9.90
CA PHE A 101 -12.97 -9.57 8.78
C PHE A 101 -14.23 -8.73 8.53
N SER A 102 -14.95 -8.36 9.60
CA SER A 102 -16.12 -7.49 9.52
C SER A 102 -15.78 -6.10 8.98
N ALA A 103 -14.67 -5.51 9.44
CA ALA A 103 -14.20 -4.20 8.98
C ALA A 103 -13.85 -4.22 7.47
N LEU A 104 -13.08 -5.21 7.02
CA LEU A 104 -12.70 -5.35 5.61
C LEU A 104 -13.91 -5.65 4.70
N THR A 105 -14.84 -6.49 5.17
CA THR A 105 -16.11 -6.75 4.46
C THR A 105 -16.93 -5.47 4.30
N THR A 106 -16.97 -4.64 5.34
CA THR A 106 -17.65 -3.33 5.31
C THR A 106 -16.98 -2.39 4.32
N LEU A 107 -15.65 -2.32 4.28
CA LEU A 107 -14.92 -1.52 3.29
C LEU A 107 -15.24 -1.97 1.86
N LYS A 108 -15.22 -3.28 1.59
CA LYS A 108 -15.58 -3.84 0.28
C LYS A 108 -17.01 -3.50 -0.13
N SER A 109 -17.98 -3.58 0.78
CA SER A 109 -19.38 -3.26 0.48
C SER A 109 -19.59 -1.78 0.13
N HIS A 110 -18.72 -0.89 0.61
CA HIS A 110 -18.71 0.53 0.26
C HIS A 110 -17.88 0.84 -1.01
N GLY A 111 -17.22 -0.16 -1.58
CA GLY A 111 -16.46 -0.07 -2.82
C GLY A 111 -15.02 0.42 -2.65
N TYR A 112 -14.44 0.33 -1.46
CA TYR A 112 -13.01 0.57 -1.25
C TYR A 112 -12.19 -0.58 -1.83
N LYS A 113 -10.99 -0.24 -2.34
CA LYS A 113 -9.98 -1.22 -2.71
C LYS A 113 -9.11 -1.55 -1.51
N ILE A 114 -8.79 -2.83 -1.34
CA ILE A 114 -7.99 -3.34 -0.23
C ILE A 114 -6.72 -3.98 -0.76
N ALA A 115 -5.59 -3.60 -0.19
CA ALA A 115 -4.30 -4.25 -0.38
C ALA A 115 -3.87 -4.95 0.93
N PHE A 116 -3.28 -6.14 0.84
CA PHE A 116 -2.60 -6.77 1.97
C PHE A 116 -1.10 -6.58 1.83
N ASP A 117 -0.48 -6.01 2.85
CA ASP A 117 0.95 -5.70 2.91
C ASP A 117 1.77 -6.89 3.43
N ASP A 118 3.01 -7.02 2.93
CA ASP A 118 3.96 -8.11 3.26
C ASP A 118 3.27 -9.47 3.51
N PHE A 119 2.39 -9.89 2.58
CA PHE A 119 1.41 -10.95 2.85
C PHE A 119 2.08 -12.32 2.93
N VAL A 120 1.95 -12.97 4.10
CA VAL A 120 2.36 -14.35 4.32
C VAL A 120 1.12 -15.25 4.41
N PRO A 121 0.91 -16.16 3.44
CA PRO A 121 -0.24 -17.06 3.44
C PRO A 121 -0.26 -17.96 4.66
N SER A 122 -1.43 -18.09 5.29
CA SER A 122 -1.66 -19.08 6.33
C SER A 122 -3.13 -19.46 6.41
N GLU A 123 -3.44 -20.58 7.05
CA GLU A 123 -4.82 -21.09 7.19
C GLU A 123 -5.79 -20.04 7.74
N ARG A 124 -5.32 -19.16 8.65
CA ARG A 124 -6.14 -18.11 9.27
C ARG A 124 -6.51 -16.99 8.28
N TRP A 125 -5.70 -16.78 7.25
CA TRP A 125 -5.91 -15.75 6.23
C TRP A 125 -6.72 -16.25 5.02
N LEU A 126 -6.95 -17.55 4.87
CA LEU A 126 -7.65 -18.12 3.71
C LEU A 126 -9.01 -17.48 3.44
N SER A 127 -9.80 -17.20 4.48
CA SER A 127 -11.10 -16.54 4.35
C SER A 127 -11.00 -15.06 3.95
N PHE A 128 -9.85 -14.43 4.19
CA PHE A 128 -9.60 -13.02 3.92
C PHE A 128 -9.10 -12.76 2.50
N ILE A 129 -8.42 -13.72 1.86
CA ILE A 129 -7.86 -13.57 0.50
C ILE A 129 -8.92 -13.06 -0.50
N PRO A 130 -10.18 -13.54 -0.51
CA PRO A 130 -11.22 -13.02 -1.41
C PRO A 130 -11.61 -11.55 -1.18
N LEU A 131 -11.24 -10.95 -0.04
CA LEU A 131 -11.49 -9.53 0.25
C LEU A 131 -10.41 -8.62 -0.36
N ALA A 132 -9.22 -9.16 -0.69
CA ALA A 132 -8.14 -8.38 -1.28
C ALA A 132 -8.42 -8.05 -2.74
N ASP A 133 -8.17 -6.81 -3.14
CA ASP A 133 -8.04 -6.40 -4.54
C ASP A 133 -6.58 -6.53 -4.99
N ILE A 134 -5.64 -6.38 -4.07
CA ILE A 134 -4.20 -6.41 -4.30
C ILE A 134 -3.53 -7.20 -3.17
N ILE A 135 -2.58 -8.07 -3.50
CA ILE A 135 -1.75 -8.78 -2.54
C ILE A 135 -0.30 -8.41 -2.83
N LYS A 136 0.38 -7.82 -1.84
CA LYS A 136 1.79 -7.46 -1.89
C LYS A 136 2.61 -8.63 -1.35
N LEU A 137 3.60 -9.07 -2.11
CA LEU A 137 4.55 -10.11 -1.69
C LEU A 137 5.96 -9.52 -1.65
N ASP A 138 6.60 -9.64 -0.48
CA ASP A 138 7.94 -9.14 -0.23
C ASP A 138 9.01 -10.12 -0.72
N PHE A 139 9.81 -9.67 -1.69
CA PHE A 139 10.90 -10.45 -2.30
C PHE A 139 12.14 -10.58 -1.41
N GLN A 140 12.24 -9.80 -0.34
CA GLN A 140 13.29 -9.88 0.67
C GLN A 140 12.89 -10.78 1.85
N GLN A 141 11.59 -11.02 2.04
CA GLN A 141 11.07 -11.90 3.09
C GLN A 141 10.80 -13.32 2.60
N LEU A 142 10.28 -13.48 1.37
CA LEU A 142 9.89 -14.77 0.80
C LEU A 142 10.91 -15.26 -0.21
N SER A 143 11.15 -16.57 -0.23
CA SER A 143 11.92 -17.21 -1.29
C SER A 143 11.10 -17.29 -2.58
N PHE A 144 11.79 -17.37 -3.73
CA PHE A 144 11.14 -17.55 -5.04
C PHE A 144 10.23 -18.78 -5.07
N MET A 145 10.59 -19.85 -4.36
CA MET A 145 9.76 -21.06 -4.26
C MET A 145 8.45 -20.82 -3.49
N GLU A 146 8.48 -20.04 -2.41
CA GLU A 146 7.28 -19.69 -1.65
C GLU A 146 6.36 -18.77 -2.46
N ILE A 147 6.94 -17.81 -3.17
CA ILE A 147 6.20 -16.91 -4.07
C ILE A 147 5.53 -17.72 -5.19
N GLU A 148 6.27 -18.59 -5.89
CA GLU A 148 5.72 -19.48 -6.92
C GLU A 148 4.59 -20.36 -6.38
N ALA A 149 4.77 -20.96 -5.21
CA ALA A 149 3.76 -21.80 -4.59
C ALA A 149 2.46 -21.02 -4.35
N PHE A 150 2.56 -19.81 -3.79
CA PHE A 150 1.40 -18.95 -3.57
C PHE A 150 0.71 -18.57 -4.89
N VAL A 151 1.47 -18.11 -5.88
CA VAL A 151 0.89 -17.69 -7.17
C VAL A 151 0.15 -18.85 -7.84
N ASN A 152 0.76 -20.03 -7.87
CA ASN A 152 0.15 -21.21 -8.47
C ASN A 152 -1.12 -21.68 -7.73
N GLU A 153 -1.16 -21.51 -6.41
CA GLU A 153 -2.30 -21.93 -5.60
C GLU A 153 -3.51 -21.00 -5.77
N TYR A 154 -3.31 -19.68 -5.71
CA TYR A 154 -4.43 -18.74 -5.57
C TYR A 154 -4.78 -17.95 -6.84
N ARG A 155 -3.82 -17.67 -7.74
CA ARG A 155 -4.02 -16.72 -8.84
C ARG A 155 -5.12 -17.13 -9.83
N ASN A 156 -5.31 -18.43 -10.04
CA ASN A 156 -6.34 -18.94 -10.95
C ASN A 156 -7.73 -19.07 -10.29
N ALA A 157 -7.78 -19.13 -8.96
CA ALA A 157 -9.01 -19.37 -8.20
C ALA A 157 -9.68 -18.07 -7.75
N LEU A 158 -8.91 -16.99 -7.60
CA LEU A 158 -9.35 -15.73 -7.02
C LEU A 158 -8.96 -14.55 -7.89
N SER A 159 -9.74 -13.47 -7.81
CA SER A 159 -9.53 -12.26 -8.59
C SER A 159 -8.88 -11.19 -7.74
N PHE A 160 -7.55 -11.13 -7.75
CA PHE A 160 -6.74 -10.05 -7.17
C PHE A 160 -5.55 -9.74 -8.08
N GLN A 161 -4.97 -8.55 -7.93
CA GLN A 161 -3.69 -8.20 -8.55
C GLN A 161 -2.54 -8.59 -7.62
N LEU A 162 -1.44 -9.05 -8.20
CA LEU A 162 -0.20 -9.26 -7.47
C LEU A 162 0.70 -8.03 -7.58
N LEU A 163 1.23 -7.58 -6.45
CA LEU A 163 2.26 -6.55 -6.37
C LEU A 163 3.55 -7.16 -5.83
N ALA A 164 4.63 -7.08 -6.61
CA ALA A 164 5.96 -7.50 -6.20
C ALA A 164 6.61 -6.34 -5.45
N GLU A 165 6.85 -6.52 -4.15
CA GLU A 165 7.41 -5.49 -3.30
C GLU A 165 8.87 -5.76 -2.97
N LYS A 166 9.60 -4.69 -2.63
CA LYS A 166 11.02 -4.70 -2.30
C LYS A 166 11.85 -5.43 -3.36
N VAL A 167 11.50 -5.19 -4.63
CA VAL A 167 12.29 -5.62 -5.79
C VAL A 167 13.55 -4.75 -5.88
N GLU A 168 14.69 -5.34 -5.58
CA GLU A 168 16.00 -4.68 -5.50
C GLU A 168 16.92 -5.04 -6.65
N THR A 169 16.67 -6.16 -7.34
CA THR A 169 17.48 -6.62 -8.45
C THR A 169 16.69 -6.81 -9.74
N LYS A 170 17.40 -6.75 -10.87
CA LYS A 170 16.82 -7.06 -12.19
C LYS A 170 16.30 -8.51 -12.26
N ALA A 171 16.97 -9.46 -11.61
CA ALA A 171 16.58 -10.86 -11.62
C ALA A 171 15.25 -11.09 -10.87
N GLU A 172 15.04 -10.42 -9.73
CA GLU A 172 13.76 -10.43 -9.01
C GLU A 172 12.64 -9.83 -9.86
N TYR A 173 12.90 -8.71 -10.55
CA TYR A 173 11.93 -8.10 -11.45
C TYR A 173 11.54 -9.02 -12.60
N GLU A 174 12.52 -9.64 -13.28
CA GLU A 174 12.29 -10.58 -14.38
C GLU A 174 11.50 -11.81 -13.90
N PHE A 175 11.88 -12.37 -12.75
CA PHE A 175 11.15 -13.46 -12.12
C PHE A 175 9.68 -13.11 -11.84
N ALA A 176 9.43 -11.97 -11.19
CA ALA A 176 8.08 -11.51 -10.89
C ALA A 176 7.27 -11.28 -12.19
N PHE A 177 7.91 -10.68 -13.19
CA PHE A 177 7.28 -10.40 -14.48
C PHE A 177 6.86 -11.68 -15.20
N ASP A 178 7.73 -12.69 -15.24
CA ASP A 178 7.49 -13.98 -15.89
C ASP A 178 6.46 -14.83 -15.13
N LEU A 179 6.46 -14.75 -13.79
CA LEU A 179 5.46 -15.40 -12.93
C LEU A 179 4.07 -14.73 -13.01
N GLY A 180 3.99 -13.58 -13.67
CA GLY A 180 2.73 -12.93 -14.00
C GLY A 180 2.30 -11.83 -13.04
N PHE A 181 3.20 -11.26 -12.23
CA PHE A 181 2.85 -10.11 -11.37
C PHE A 181 2.29 -8.94 -12.18
N ASP A 182 1.33 -8.23 -11.58
CA ASP A 182 0.59 -7.16 -12.24
C ASP A 182 1.22 -5.79 -11.96
N LEU A 183 1.75 -5.63 -10.75
CA LEU A 183 2.33 -4.41 -10.20
C LEU A 183 3.72 -4.67 -9.61
N PHE A 184 4.55 -3.63 -9.58
CA PHE A 184 5.93 -3.71 -9.11
C PHE A 184 6.33 -2.47 -8.31
N GLN A 185 7.04 -2.70 -7.22
CA GLN A 185 7.60 -1.67 -6.35
C GLN A 185 8.93 -2.13 -5.76
N GLY A 186 9.90 -1.24 -5.67
CA GLY A 186 11.21 -1.54 -5.08
C GLY A 186 12.32 -0.64 -5.59
N TYR A 187 13.48 -0.68 -4.95
CA TYR A 187 14.60 0.21 -5.24
C TYR A 187 15.21 0.02 -6.64
N GLN A 188 14.99 -1.14 -7.26
CA GLN A 188 15.33 -1.37 -8.67
C GLN A 188 14.53 -0.45 -9.62
N LEU A 189 13.34 -0.01 -9.23
CA LEU A 189 12.42 0.79 -10.04
C LEU A 189 12.40 2.25 -9.59
N SER A 190 12.16 2.48 -8.31
CA SER A 190 12.14 3.82 -7.72
C SER A 190 12.44 3.77 -6.22
N LYS A 191 13.12 4.81 -5.73
CA LYS A 191 13.30 5.02 -4.29
C LYS A 191 12.21 5.94 -3.75
N PRO A 192 11.84 5.84 -2.46
CA PRO A 192 10.97 6.80 -1.81
C PRO A 192 11.49 8.23 -1.98
N GLU A 193 10.62 9.13 -2.41
CA GLU A 193 10.90 10.55 -2.63
C GLU A 193 10.15 11.37 -1.56
N ARG A 194 10.86 12.23 -0.82
CA ARG A 194 10.21 13.16 0.11
C ARG A 194 9.45 14.24 -0.65
N LEU A 195 8.23 14.51 -0.22
CA LEU A 195 7.37 15.53 -0.83
C LEU A 195 7.71 16.91 -0.27
N GLU A 196 8.67 17.63 -0.85
CA GLU A 196 8.96 19.00 -0.41
C GLU A 196 7.70 19.86 -0.50
N HIS A 197 7.29 20.44 0.63
CA HIS A 197 6.22 21.42 0.62
C HIS A 197 6.78 22.68 -0.03
N ALA A 198 6.38 22.97 -1.27
CA ALA A 198 6.38 24.35 -1.71
C ALA A 198 5.42 25.08 -0.78
N GLU A 199 5.92 25.98 0.07
CA GLU A 199 5.05 26.91 0.77
C GLU A 199 4.11 27.50 -0.27
N ALA A 200 2.80 27.38 -0.05
CA ALA A 200 1.84 28.21 -0.75
C ALA A 200 2.33 29.65 -0.55
N SER A 201 2.97 30.20 -1.58
CA SER A 201 3.36 31.60 -1.59
C SER A 201 2.10 32.34 -1.23
N LYS A 202 2.10 33.02 -0.08
CA LYS A 202 1.08 33.99 0.27
C LYS A 202 1.08 34.99 -0.88
N VAL A 203 0.18 34.80 -1.83
CA VAL A 203 -0.17 35.83 -2.79
C VAL A 203 -0.85 36.90 -1.96
N ALA A 204 -0.21 38.07 -1.97
CA ALA A 204 -0.48 39.25 -1.16
C ALA A 204 -1.94 39.73 -1.20
#